data_AF-G4U1G2-F1
#
_entry.id   AF-G4U1G2-F1
#
_cell.length_a   1.000
_cell.length_b   1.000
_cell.length_c   1.000
_cell.angle_alpha   90.00
_cell.angle_beta   90.00
_cell.angle_gamma   90.00
#
_symmetry.space_group_name_H-M   'P 1'
#
loop_
_entity.id
_entity.type
_entity.pdbx_description
1 polymer ?
#
loop_
_entity_poly.entity_id
_entity_poly.type
_entity_poly.pdbx_seq_one_letter_code
_entity_poly.pdbx_strand_id
1 'polypeptide(L)'
;MAYMVRNNVYQTGNKTIPAIPQVHSDLISRYQSLLPDRLTRFPENEEELKPMPKGEKRSDKDFEHLLRHDAESVFWCMVWWSIQVKPKGSGRSELLQSYWTNLTDDQKDHRYHCYVNTTEPFPLHQDYGPVNELLDQMREYLKVDLKYSEDERKRNNPEYLCEVFQRLILNCLVEYQGSLFLTLERDPEFRKVGEPCVSLLTKLFSC
;
A
#
# COMPACT_ATOMS: atom_id res chain seq x y z
N MET A 1 -5.54 1.65 8.29
CA MET A 1 -5.98 1.78 9.71
C MET A 1 -4.95 2.47 10.59
N ALA A 2 -3.65 2.24 10.40
CA ALA A 2 -2.59 2.89 11.19
C ALA A 2 -2.74 4.42 11.27
N TYR A 3 -3.27 5.05 10.20
CA TYR A 3 -3.58 6.48 10.17
C TYR A 3 -4.47 6.93 11.34
N MET A 4 -5.64 6.31 11.55
CA MET A 4 -6.55 6.66 12.66
C MET A 4 -5.88 6.41 14.01
N VAL A 5 -5.14 5.30 14.14
CA VAL A 5 -4.48 4.90 15.38
C VAL A 5 -3.41 5.91 15.80
N ARG A 6 -2.64 6.47 14.85
CA ARG A 6 -1.53 7.40 15.11
C ARG A 6 -1.95 8.88 15.08
N ASN A 7 -2.91 9.27 14.24
CA ASN A 7 -3.34 10.67 14.08
C ASN A 7 -4.61 11.03 14.86
N ASN A 8 -5.29 10.04 15.45
CA ASN A 8 -6.48 10.19 16.30
C ASN A 8 -7.69 10.94 15.67
N VAL A 9 -7.71 11.02 14.33
CA VAL A 9 -8.70 11.77 13.54
C VAL A 9 -9.18 10.92 12.38
N TYR A 10 -10.47 10.96 12.09
CA TYR A 10 -11.04 10.31 10.91
C TYR A 10 -10.77 11.07 9.61
N GLN A 11 -10.65 10.30 8.53
CA GLN A 11 -10.70 10.83 7.17
C GLN A 11 -12.06 11.51 6.96
N THR A 12 -12.14 12.49 6.06
CA THR A 12 -13.40 13.19 5.76
C THR A 12 -13.71 13.19 4.27
N GLY A 13 -14.97 13.41 3.94
CA GLY A 13 -15.48 13.41 2.57
C GLY A 13 -16.01 12.05 2.13
N ASN A 14 -16.50 11.99 0.89
CA ASN A 14 -16.89 10.72 0.28
C ASN A 14 -15.63 9.95 -0.10
N LYS A 15 -15.61 8.67 0.25
CA LYS A 15 -14.53 7.75 -0.09
C LYS A 15 -15.10 6.49 -0.72
N THR A 16 -14.28 5.84 -1.53
CA THR A 16 -14.61 4.63 -2.26
C THR A 16 -13.93 3.43 -1.59
N ILE A 17 -14.68 2.36 -1.34
CA ILE A 17 -14.15 1.03 -1.02
C ILE A 17 -14.25 0.18 -2.30
N PRO A 18 -13.12 -0.21 -2.92
CA PRO A 18 -13.16 -0.93 -4.19
C PRO A 18 -13.82 -2.32 -4.10
N ALA A 19 -14.37 -2.77 -5.23
CA ALA A 19 -14.80 -4.15 -5.45
C ALA A 19 -13.62 -5.12 -5.29
N ILE A 20 -13.82 -6.23 -4.57
CA ILE A 20 -12.79 -7.25 -4.33
C ILE A 20 -12.18 -7.72 -5.66
N PRO A 21 -10.84 -7.89 -5.77
CA PRO A 21 -10.24 -8.34 -7.01
C PRO A 21 -10.72 -9.75 -7.34
N GLN A 22 -10.97 -10.03 -8.61
CA GLN A 22 -11.23 -11.41 -9.05
C GLN A 22 -9.92 -12.15 -9.26
N VAL A 23 -9.91 -13.45 -8.93
CA VAL A 23 -8.75 -14.31 -9.21
C VAL A 23 -8.62 -14.45 -10.73
N HIS A 24 -7.44 -14.17 -11.27
CA HIS A 24 -7.15 -14.29 -12.70
C HIS A 24 -7.59 -15.67 -13.23
N SER A 25 -8.20 -15.73 -14.43
CA SER A 25 -8.82 -16.94 -15.01
C SER A 25 -7.94 -18.18 -14.89
N ASP A 26 -6.67 -18.01 -15.22
CA ASP A 26 -5.66 -19.06 -15.32
C ASP A 26 -5.27 -19.63 -13.95
N LEU A 27 -5.59 -18.90 -12.87
CA LEU A 27 -5.38 -19.33 -11.50
C LEU A 27 -6.61 -19.98 -10.87
N ILE A 28 -7.83 -19.74 -11.34
CA ILE A 28 -9.09 -20.12 -10.64
C ILE A 28 -9.08 -21.58 -10.20
N SER A 29 -8.78 -22.52 -11.12
CA SER A 29 -8.73 -23.96 -10.82
C SER A 29 -7.69 -24.30 -9.74
N ARG A 30 -6.48 -23.71 -9.83
CA ARG A 30 -5.41 -23.95 -8.85
C ARG A 30 -5.74 -23.33 -7.50
N TYR A 31 -6.28 -22.12 -7.51
CA TYR A 31 -6.72 -21.38 -6.33
C TYR A 31 -7.81 -22.16 -5.58
N GLN A 32 -8.86 -22.59 -6.27
CA GLN A 32 -9.91 -23.46 -5.70
C GLN A 32 -9.35 -24.78 -5.17
N SER A 33 -8.38 -25.41 -5.86
CA SER A 33 -7.81 -26.69 -5.40
C SER A 33 -7.00 -26.59 -4.09
N LEU A 34 -6.42 -25.43 -3.81
CA LEU A 34 -5.62 -25.17 -2.60
C LEU A 34 -6.42 -24.52 -1.47
N LEU A 35 -7.43 -23.73 -1.83
CA LEU A 35 -8.16 -22.82 -0.96
C LEU A 35 -9.67 -22.86 -1.26
N PRO A 36 -10.33 -24.04 -1.14
CA PRO A 36 -11.65 -24.30 -1.70
C PRO A 36 -12.73 -23.34 -1.20
N ASP A 37 -12.72 -23.00 0.09
CA ASP A 37 -13.76 -22.17 0.70
C ASP A 37 -13.57 -20.66 0.46
N ARG A 38 -12.42 -20.21 -0.05
CA ARG A 38 -12.08 -18.76 -0.10
C ARG A 38 -12.98 -17.98 -1.05
N LEU A 39 -13.30 -18.52 -2.23
CA LEU A 39 -14.21 -17.84 -3.16
C LEU A 39 -15.65 -17.78 -2.64
N THR A 40 -16.06 -18.76 -1.83
CA THR A 40 -17.38 -18.76 -1.15
C THR A 40 -17.41 -17.81 0.05
N ARG A 41 -16.31 -17.70 0.80
CA ARG A 41 -16.17 -16.81 1.98
C ARG A 41 -15.94 -15.35 1.58
N PHE A 42 -15.30 -15.12 0.44
CA PHE A 42 -15.01 -13.81 -0.14
C PHE A 42 -15.51 -13.76 -1.60
N PRO A 43 -16.85 -13.84 -1.80
CA PRO A 43 -17.43 -13.78 -3.14
C PRO A 43 -17.31 -12.37 -3.71
N GLU A 44 -17.62 -12.26 -5.00
CA GLU A 44 -17.67 -10.97 -5.70
C GLU A 44 -18.56 -9.95 -4.97
N ASN A 45 -18.18 -8.68 -5.06
CA ASN A 45 -18.93 -7.55 -4.54
C ASN A 45 -18.69 -6.32 -5.42
N GLU A 46 -19.58 -5.33 -5.31
CA GLU A 46 -19.50 -4.08 -6.08
C GLU A 46 -18.71 -3.01 -5.33
N GLU A 47 -18.28 -1.96 -6.03
CA GLU A 47 -17.71 -0.76 -5.41
C GLU A 47 -18.72 -0.12 -4.44
N GLU A 48 -18.23 0.43 -3.33
CA GLU A 48 -19.07 1.05 -2.32
C GLU A 48 -18.62 2.48 -2.01
N LEU A 49 -19.53 3.43 -2.23
CA LEU A 49 -19.34 4.82 -1.83
C LEU A 49 -19.75 5.01 -0.37
N LYS A 50 -18.89 5.61 0.44
CA LYS A 50 -19.14 5.90 1.86
C LYS A 50 -18.84 7.35 2.22
N PRO A 51 -19.80 8.09 2.80
CA PRO A 51 -19.52 9.38 3.43
C PRO A 51 -18.78 9.13 4.75
N MET A 52 -17.53 9.58 4.87
CA MET A 52 -16.79 9.47 6.13
C MET A 52 -17.29 10.51 7.13
N PRO A 53 -17.48 10.14 8.42
CA PRO A 53 -18.00 11.05 9.43
C PRO A 53 -17.06 12.24 9.66
N LYS A 54 -17.62 13.46 9.64
CA LYS A 54 -16.83 14.69 9.84
C LYS A 54 -16.54 14.91 11.32
N GLY A 55 -15.26 14.88 11.69
CA GLY A 55 -14.79 15.36 12.99
C GLY A 55 -15.19 14.48 14.17
N GLU A 56 -15.65 13.26 13.93
CA GLU A 56 -15.62 12.23 14.98
C GLU A 56 -14.19 12.11 15.53
N LYS A 57 -14.07 11.94 16.84
CA LYS A 57 -12.82 11.48 17.45
C LYS A 57 -12.88 9.97 17.54
N ARG A 58 -11.71 9.31 17.56
CA ARG A 58 -11.64 7.90 17.95
C ARG A 58 -12.30 7.77 19.33
N SER A 59 -13.21 6.81 19.49
CA SER A 59 -13.71 6.44 20.82
C SER A 59 -12.55 5.95 21.69
N ASP A 60 -12.57 6.24 23.00
CA ASP A 60 -11.54 5.82 23.98
C ASP A 60 -11.44 4.29 24.20
N LYS A 61 -11.98 3.49 23.28
CA LYS A 61 -11.73 2.05 23.19
C LYS A 61 -10.25 1.77 22.93
N ASP A 62 -9.73 0.81 23.68
CA ASP A 62 -8.38 0.28 23.53
C ASP A 62 -8.07 -0.13 22.08
N PHE A 63 -6.78 -0.12 21.75
CA PHE A 63 -6.35 -0.61 20.44
C PHE A 63 -6.40 -2.13 20.40
N GLU A 64 -7.38 -2.68 19.70
CA GLU A 64 -7.45 -4.11 19.37
C GLU A 64 -6.50 -4.43 18.21
N HIS A 65 -5.63 -5.42 18.40
CA HIS A 65 -4.85 -5.96 17.29
C HIS A 65 -5.74 -6.85 16.43
N LEU A 66 -5.82 -6.55 15.13
CA LEU A 66 -6.69 -7.22 14.17
C LEU A 66 -5.85 -7.62 12.95
N LEU A 67 -6.14 -8.76 12.34
CA LEU A 67 -5.35 -9.32 11.23
C LEU A 67 -5.19 -8.38 10.02
N ARG A 68 -6.17 -7.50 9.80
CA ARG A 68 -6.09 -6.39 8.81
C ARG A 68 -4.96 -5.39 9.09
N HIS A 69 -4.51 -5.23 10.33
CA HIS A 69 -3.32 -4.44 10.69
C HIS A 69 -2.03 -5.18 10.29
N ASP A 70 -2.01 -6.51 10.32
CA ASP A 70 -0.90 -7.32 9.81
C ASP A 70 -0.82 -7.22 8.28
N ALA A 71 -1.95 -7.29 7.58
CA ALA A 71 -2.02 -7.04 6.13
C ALA A 71 -1.53 -5.62 5.76
N GLU A 72 -1.96 -4.58 6.47
CA GLU A 72 -1.46 -3.21 6.30
C GLU A 72 0.06 -3.14 6.58
N SER A 73 0.58 -3.90 7.55
CA SER A 73 2.01 -3.97 7.84
C SER A 73 2.80 -4.64 6.72
N VAL A 74 2.26 -5.71 6.10
CA VAL A 74 2.85 -6.34 4.90
C VAL A 74 2.94 -5.33 3.74
N PHE A 75 1.90 -4.54 3.50
CA PHE A 75 1.96 -3.45 2.51
C PHE A 75 3.08 -2.45 2.83
N TRP A 76 3.21 -2.00 4.09
CA TRP A 76 4.30 -1.09 4.47
C TRP A 76 5.69 -1.71 4.31
N CYS A 77 5.85 -3.01 4.59
CA CYS A 77 7.09 -3.74 4.30
C CYS A 77 7.38 -3.82 2.79
N MET A 78 6.37 -4.06 1.96
CA MET A 78 6.51 -4.07 0.49
C MET A 78 6.89 -2.70 -0.05
N VAL A 79 6.28 -1.61 0.44
CA VAL A 79 6.66 -0.23 0.08
C VAL A 79 8.10 0.05 0.50
N TRP A 80 8.45 -0.21 1.76
CA TRP A 80 9.79 0.02 2.32
C TRP A 80 10.89 -0.70 1.52
N TRP A 81 10.65 -1.96 1.15
CA TRP A 81 11.58 -2.73 0.33
C TRP A 81 11.64 -2.19 -1.10
N SER A 82 10.50 -1.97 -1.75
CA SER A 82 10.39 -1.52 -3.14
C SER A 82 11.03 -0.15 -3.38
N ILE A 83 10.92 0.80 -2.44
CA ILE A 83 11.57 2.12 -2.55
C ILE A 83 13.09 2.07 -2.30
N GLN A 84 13.65 0.94 -1.87
CA GLN A 84 15.08 0.79 -1.62
C GLN A 84 15.80 -0.11 -2.62
N VAL A 85 15.12 -1.08 -3.24
CA VAL A 85 15.77 -1.97 -4.21
C VAL A 85 16.18 -1.25 -5.50
N LYS A 86 17.23 -1.78 -6.12
CA LYS A 86 17.73 -1.47 -7.45
C LYS A 86 18.25 -2.77 -8.09
N PRO A 87 18.24 -2.92 -9.43
CA PRO A 87 18.92 -4.02 -10.10
C PRO A 87 20.43 -3.91 -9.94
N LYS A 88 21.12 -5.05 -9.93
CA LYS A 88 22.58 -5.12 -9.89
C LYS A 88 23.19 -4.51 -11.15
N GLY A 89 24.23 -3.69 -10.97
CA GLY A 89 24.85 -2.97 -12.10
C GLY A 89 24.03 -1.79 -12.63
N SER A 90 22.88 -1.46 -12.02
CA SER A 90 22.26 -0.15 -12.20
C SER A 90 23.23 0.97 -11.78
N GLY A 91 23.11 2.13 -12.42
CA GLY A 91 23.92 3.30 -12.09
C GLY A 91 23.60 3.87 -10.70
N ARG A 92 24.10 5.08 -10.41
CA ARG A 92 23.68 5.79 -9.20
C ARG A 92 22.20 6.16 -9.30
N SER A 93 21.35 5.36 -8.68
CA SER A 93 19.96 5.69 -8.36
C SER A 93 19.87 5.98 -6.87
N GLU A 94 19.65 7.24 -6.53
CA GLU A 94 19.48 7.70 -5.14
C GLU A 94 17.99 7.84 -4.83
N LEU A 95 17.59 7.48 -3.62
CA LEU A 95 16.25 7.74 -3.10
C LEU A 95 16.25 9.14 -2.49
N LEU A 96 15.35 10.04 -2.91
CA LEU A 96 15.28 11.37 -2.31
C LEU A 96 14.99 11.27 -0.81
N GLN A 97 15.73 12.04 0.01
CA GLN A 97 15.59 12.08 1.46
C GLN A 97 14.13 12.29 1.92
N SER A 98 13.36 13.10 1.20
CA SER A 98 11.95 13.35 1.49
C SER A 98 11.10 12.08 1.47
N TYR A 99 11.29 11.19 0.48
CA TYR A 99 10.57 9.92 0.43
C TYR A 99 10.93 9.00 1.60
N TRP A 100 12.22 8.91 1.93
CA TRP A 100 12.68 8.13 3.08
C TRP A 100 12.08 8.67 4.39
N THR A 101 12.23 9.96 4.67
CA THR A 101 11.65 10.62 5.84
C THR A 101 10.13 10.44 5.90
N ASN A 102 9.41 10.64 4.80
CA ASN A 102 7.96 10.42 4.74
C ASN A 102 7.53 8.98 5.06
N LEU A 103 8.45 8.01 4.95
CA LEU A 103 8.20 6.61 5.31
C LEU A 103 8.64 6.25 6.74
N THR A 104 9.72 6.85 7.25
CA THR A 104 10.40 6.39 8.48
C THR A 104 10.42 7.40 9.63
N ASP A 105 9.85 8.60 9.48
CA ASP A 105 9.72 9.60 10.55
C ASP A 105 8.91 9.04 11.75
N ASP A 106 9.49 9.16 12.95
CA ASP A 106 8.93 8.70 14.22
C ASP A 106 8.16 9.80 14.97
N GLN A 107 8.36 11.06 14.61
CA GLN A 107 7.67 12.23 15.17
C GLN A 107 6.32 12.48 14.47
N LYS A 108 6.22 12.17 13.16
CA LYS A 108 5.02 12.42 12.36
C LYS A 108 4.74 11.32 11.34
N ASP A 109 3.53 10.75 11.39
CA ASP A 109 3.11 9.74 10.41
C ASP A 109 2.68 10.35 9.06
N HIS A 110 3.68 10.73 8.27
CA HIS A 110 3.50 11.24 6.90
C HIS A 110 2.99 10.18 5.91
N ARG A 111 3.06 8.89 6.25
CA ARG A 111 2.89 7.78 5.31
C ARG A 111 1.53 7.77 4.62
N TYR A 112 0.46 8.06 5.37
CA TYR A 112 -0.88 8.11 4.79
C TYR A 112 -1.01 9.21 3.74
N HIS A 113 -0.53 10.43 4.02
CA HIS A 113 -0.64 11.55 3.07
C HIS A 113 0.28 11.37 1.86
N CYS A 114 1.49 10.83 2.07
CA CYS A 114 2.50 10.74 1.03
C CYS A 114 2.44 9.46 0.17
N TYR A 115 1.78 8.39 0.64
CA TYR A 115 1.74 7.10 -0.07
C TYR A 115 0.33 6.49 -0.26
N VAL A 116 -0.67 6.89 0.54
CA VAL A 116 -2.04 6.33 0.44
C VAL A 116 -3.03 7.34 -0.14
N ASN A 117 -3.04 8.58 0.35
CA ASN A 117 -3.92 9.66 -0.10
C ASN A 117 -3.19 10.58 -1.09
N THR A 118 -2.57 9.98 -2.10
CA THR A 118 -1.92 10.66 -3.22
C THR A 118 -2.26 9.94 -4.53
N THR A 119 -2.06 10.60 -5.66
CA THR A 119 -2.06 10.00 -7.01
C THR A 119 -0.66 9.77 -7.54
N GLU A 120 0.38 10.34 -6.90
CA GLU A 120 1.77 10.17 -7.29
C GLU A 120 2.19 8.68 -7.24
N PRO A 121 3.02 8.20 -8.17
CA PRO A 121 3.58 6.85 -8.11
C PRO A 121 4.54 6.71 -6.94
N PHE A 122 4.80 5.48 -6.52
CA PHE A 122 5.86 5.19 -5.55
C PHE A 122 7.24 5.48 -6.18
N PRO A 123 8.23 5.95 -5.40
CA PRO A 123 9.55 6.33 -5.89
C PRO A 123 10.46 5.11 -6.15
N LEU A 124 9.97 4.15 -6.94
CA LEU A 124 10.64 2.91 -7.27
C LEU A 124 11.87 3.13 -8.17
N HIS A 125 12.73 2.12 -8.32
CA HIS A 125 13.70 2.13 -9.41
C HIS A 125 12.94 2.02 -10.74
N GLN A 126 13.40 2.70 -11.80
CA GLN A 126 12.71 2.71 -13.10
C GLN A 126 12.40 1.30 -13.64
N ASP A 127 13.34 0.36 -13.46
CA ASP A 127 13.20 -1.03 -13.94
C ASP A 127 12.20 -1.86 -13.11
N TYR A 128 11.81 -1.38 -11.93
CA TYR A 128 10.71 -1.91 -11.11
C TYR A 128 9.43 -1.09 -11.26
N GLY A 129 9.36 -0.19 -12.25
CA GLY A 129 8.19 0.62 -12.58
C GLY A 129 6.84 -0.12 -12.56
N PRO A 130 6.72 -1.33 -13.14
CA PRO A 130 5.48 -2.12 -13.11
C PRO A 130 4.95 -2.46 -11.71
N VAL A 131 5.81 -2.52 -10.69
CA VAL A 131 5.38 -2.78 -9.30
C VAL A 131 4.53 -1.64 -8.73
N ASN A 132 4.57 -0.43 -9.32
CA ASN A 132 3.67 0.66 -8.94
C ASN A 132 2.20 0.28 -9.09
N GLU A 133 1.82 -0.43 -10.16
CA GLU A 133 0.42 -0.78 -10.40
C GLU A 133 -0.14 -1.68 -9.28
N LEU A 134 0.64 -2.66 -8.84
CA LEU A 134 0.29 -3.50 -7.69
C LEU A 134 0.15 -2.67 -6.41
N LEU A 135 1.13 -1.81 -6.10
CA LEU A 135 1.09 -0.98 -4.89
C LEU A 135 -0.03 0.06 -4.92
N ASP A 136 -0.38 0.57 -6.10
CA ASP A 136 -1.51 1.47 -6.33
C ASP A 136 -2.85 0.73 -6.13
N GLN A 137 -3.02 -0.46 -6.70
CA GLN A 137 -4.22 -1.26 -6.42
C GLN A 137 -4.34 -1.62 -4.92
N MET A 138 -3.22 -1.90 -4.24
CA MET A 138 -3.21 -2.16 -2.79
C MET A 138 -3.53 -0.90 -1.96
N ARG A 139 -3.03 0.29 -2.33
CA ARG A 139 -3.24 1.51 -1.53
C ARG A 139 -4.70 1.97 -1.52
N GLU A 140 -5.47 1.70 -2.57
CA GLU A 140 -6.90 2.05 -2.62
C GLU A 140 -7.68 1.45 -1.43
N TYR A 141 -7.40 0.19 -1.07
CA TYR A 141 -8.03 -0.49 0.07
C TYR A 141 -7.58 0.05 1.44
N LEU A 142 -6.54 0.90 1.49
CA LEU A 142 -6.06 1.56 2.70
C LEU A 142 -6.58 3.00 2.82
N LYS A 143 -7.23 3.56 1.77
CA LYS A 143 -7.83 4.90 1.78
C LYS A 143 -9.07 5.03 2.66
N VAL A 144 -9.64 3.90 3.11
CA VAL A 144 -10.85 3.84 3.95
C VAL A 144 -10.64 2.79 5.05
N ASP A 145 -11.13 3.07 6.26
CA ASP A 145 -11.23 2.03 7.30
C ASP A 145 -12.42 1.12 6.97
N LEU A 146 -12.14 -0.16 6.66
CA LEU A 146 -13.14 -1.14 6.23
C LEU A 146 -14.31 -1.27 7.20
N LYS A 147 -14.14 -0.93 8.49
CA LYS A 147 -15.21 -0.91 9.50
C LYS A 147 -16.44 -0.06 9.11
N TYR A 148 -16.28 0.86 8.16
CA TYR A 148 -17.35 1.71 7.64
C TYR A 148 -18.13 1.09 6.47
N SER A 149 -17.80 -0.12 6.03
CA SER A 149 -18.58 -0.85 5.02
C SER A 149 -19.92 -1.31 5.60
N GLU A 150 -20.99 -1.20 4.81
CA GLU A 150 -22.30 -1.79 5.06
C GLU A 150 -22.33 -3.31 4.84
N ASP A 151 -21.36 -3.87 4.09
CA ASP A 151 -21.19 -5.33 3.97
C ASP A 151 -20.40 -5.88 5.17
N GLU A 152 -21.01 -5.79 6.35
CA GLU A 152 -20.40 -6.27 7.60
C GLU A 152 -20.01 -7.76 7.53
N ARG A 153 -20.71 -8.56 6.72
CA ARG A 153 -20.48 -10.01 6.65
C ARG A 153 -19.25 -10.36 5.81
N LYS A 154 -18.93 -9.58 4.77
CA LYS A 154 -17.75 -9.83 3.91
C LYS A 154 -16.59 -8.89 4.22
N ARG A 155 -16.83 -7.59 4.32
CA ARG A 155 -15.77 -6.54 4.38
C ARG A 155 -15.25 -6.27 5.79
N ASN A 156 -16.07 -6.48 6.82
CA ASN A 156 -15.61 -6.42 8.22
C ASN A 156 -14.95 -7.73 8.71
N ASN A 157 -14.93 -8.78 7.90
CA ASN A 157 -14.17 -10.00 8.18
C ASN A 157 -12.67 -9.66 8.35
N PRO A 158 -12.01 -10.02 9.47
CA PRO A 158 -10.61 -9.67 9.73
C PRO A 158 -9.62 -10.12 8.64
N GLU A 159 -9.96 -11.16 7.88
CA GLU A 159 -9.15 -11.71 6.79
C GLU A 159 -9.39 -11.04 5.42
N TYR A 160 -10.38 -10.13 5.29
CA TYR A 160 -10.75 -9.53 3.99
C TYR A 160 -9.58 -8.82 3.30
N LEU A 161 -8.81 -8.01 4.05
CA LEU A 161 -7.68 -7.29 3.48
C LEU A 161 -6.52 -8.23 3.09
N CYS A 162 -6.32 -9.33 3.82
CA CYS A 162 -5.39 -10.39 3.45
C CYS A 162 -5.79 -11.05 2.13
N GLU A 163 -7.09 -11.36 1.97
CA GLU A 163 -7.63 -11.94 0.74
C GLU A 163 -7.43 -11.01 -0.45
N VAL A 164 -7.81 -9.73 -0.32
CA VAL A 164 -7.60 -8.71 -1.36
C VAL A 164 -6.14 -8.67 -1.79
N PHE A 165 -5.20 -8.50 -0.84
CA PHE A 165 -3.77 -8.40 -1.15
C PHE A 165 -3.22 -9.69 -1.77
N GLN A 166 -3.67 -10.86 -1.30
CA GLN A 166 -3.28 -12.15 -1.90
C GLN A 166 -3.72 -12.24 -3.36
N ARG A 167 -4.97 -11.84 -3.69
CA ARG A 167 -5.46 -11.85 -5.08
C ARG A 167 -4.70 -10.86 -5.96
N LEU A 168 -4.48 -9.63 -5.49
CA LEU A 168 -3.70 -8.62 -6.22
C LEU A 168 -2.29 -9.12 -6.55
N ILE A 169 -1.57 -9.68 -5.57
CA ILE A 169 -0.22 -10.22 -5.76
C ILE A 169 -0.22 -11.39 -6.74
N LEU A 170 -1.18 -12.33 -6.60
CA LEU A 170 -1.28 -13.49 -7.48
C LEU A 170 -1.61 -13.11 -8.93
N ASN A 171 -2.53 -12.17 -9.14
CA ASN A 171 -2.87 -11.68 -10.47
C ASN A 171 -1.67 -10.99 -11.12
N CYS A 172 -1.01 -10.06 -10.42
CA CYS A 172 0.19 -9.37 -10.88
C CYS A 172 1.29 -10.35 -11.31
N LEU A 173 1.51 -11.44 -10.56
CA LEU A 173 2.49 -12.47 -10.92
C LEU A 173 2.16 -13.23 -12.23
N VAL A 174 0.88 -13.31 -12.61
CA VAL A 174 0.43 -13.93 -13.87
C VAL A 174 0.42 -12.93 -15.01
N GLU A 175 -0.14 -11.73 -14.80
CA GLU A 175 -0.18 -10.64 -15.77
C GLU A 175 1.23 -10.25 -16.25
N TYR A 176 2.20 -10.25 -15.33
CA TYR A 176 3.60 -9.96 -15.62
C TYR A 176 4.47 -11.22 -15.79
N GLN A 177 3.89 -12.42 -15.96
CA GLN A 177 4.66 -13.65 -16.13
C GLN A 177 5.65 -13.55 -17.31
N GLY A 178 6.93 -13.85 -17.04
CA GLY A 178 8.00 -13.74 -18.04
C GLY A 178 8.53 -12.32 -18.28
N SER A 179 7.99 -11.30 -17.60
CA SER A 179 8.52 -9.93 -17.66
C SER A 179 9.90 -9.85 -17.00
N LEU A 180 10.82 -9.11 -17.65
CA LEU A 180 12.22 -9.03 -17.21
C LEU A 180 12.38 -8.58 -15.75
N PHE A 181 11.56 -7.63 -15.28
CA PHE A 181 11.68 -7.06 -13.93
C PHE A 181 11.53 -8.09 -12.80
N LEU A 182 10.74 -9.15 -13.00
CA LEU A 182 10.60 -10.26 -12.05
C LEU A 182 11.85 -11.15 -11.97
N THR A 183 12.74 -11.06 -12.97
CA THR A 183 13.96 -11.87 -13.11
C THR A 183 15.26 -11.08 -12.95
N LEU A 184 15.18 -9.76 -12.73
CA LEU A 184 16.36 -8.92 -12.53
C LEU A 184 17.10 -9.32 -11.26
N GLU A 185 18.41 -9.59 -11.38
CA GLU A 185 19.27 -9.80 -10.22
C GLU A 185 19.28 -8.52 -9.39
N ARG A 186 18.81 -8.60 -8.14
CA ARG A 186 18.83 -7.46 -7.21
C ARG A 186 20.26 -7.16 -6.80
N ASP A 187 20.60 -5.88 -6.69
CA ASP A 187 21.86 -5.48 -6.06
C ASP A 187 21.88 -5.92 -4.58
N PRO A 188 23.03 -6.36 -4.02
CA PRO A 188 23.13 -6.63 -2.59
C PRO A 188 22.90 -5.37 -1.74
N GLU A 189 23.29 -4.19 -2.23
CA GLU A 189 23.08 -2.91 -1.56
C GLU A 189 21.76 -2.25 -1.98
N PHE A 190 21.10 -1.60 -1.03
CA PHE A 190 19.98 -0.71 -1.33
C PHE A 190 20.44 0.58 -2.03
N ARG A 191 19.48 1.31 -2.61
CA ARG A 191 19.67 2.69 -3.05
C ARG A 191 20.11 3.54 -1.86
N LYS A 192 21.09 4.41 -2.09
CA LYS A 192 21.51 5.39 -1.09
C LYS A 192 20.39 6.42 -0.96
N VAL A 193 20.05 6.78 0.28
CA VAL A 193 19.24 7.96 0.53
C VAL A 193 20.12 9.16 0.19
N GLY A 194 19.70 9.97 -0.77
CA GLY A 194 20.43 11.18 -1.16
C GLY A 194 20.47 12.18 -0.01
N GLU A 195 21.47 13.07 0.01
CA GLU A 195 21.55 14.08 1.06
C GLU A 195 20.29 14.97 1.09
N PRO A 196 19.93 15.55 2.25
CA PRO A 196 18.87 16.54 2.32
C PRO A 196 19.13 17.64 1.28
N CYS A 197 18.14 17.97 0.46
CA CYS A 197 18.26 19.08 -0.46
C CYS A 197 18.22 20.40 0.34
N VAL A 198 19.39 20.78 0.89
CA VAL A 198 19.61 22.08 1.52
C VAL A 198 19.70 23.12 0.40
N SER A 199 18.54 23.43 -0.18
CA SER A 199 18.40 24.29 -1.35
C SER A 199 18.70 25.74 -1.01
N LEU A 200 19.99 26.10 -1.09
CA LEU A 200 20.52 27.37 -1.59
C LEU A 200 20.11 28.69 -0.88
N LEU A 201 19.24 28.68 0.13
CA LEU A 201 18.81 29.88 0.85
C LEU A 201 19.97 30.60 1.54
N THR A 202 20.96 29.86 2.05
CA THR A 202 22.18 30.45 2.65
C THR A 202 23.11 31.15 1.65
N LYS A 203 22.87 31.07 0.33
CA LYS A 203 23.62 31.86 -0.67
C LYS A 203 22.88 33.10 -1.17
N LEU A 204 21.60 33.26 -0.85
CA LEU A 204 20.81 34.45 -1.22
C LEU A 204 20.73 35.51 -0.11
N PHE A 205 21.14 35.17 1.12
CA PHE A 205 21.24 36.10 2.25
C PHE A 205 22.71 36.42 2.63
N SER A 206 23.60 36.51 1.64
CA SER A 206 25.02 36.82 1.83
C SER A 206 25.55 37.84 0.81
N CYS A 207 24.67 38.72 0.33
CA CYS A 207 24.99 39.92 -0.46
C CYS A 207 24.34 41.13 0.22
#